data_AF-A0A419R038-F1
#
_entry.id   AF-A0A419R038-F1
#
_cell.length_a   1.000
_cell.length_b   1.000
_cell.length_c   1.000
_cell.angle_alpha   90.00
_cell.angle_beta   90.00
_cell.angle_gamma   90.00
#
_symmetry.space_group_name_H-M   'P 1'
#
loop_
_entity.id
_entity.type
_entity.pdbx_description
1 polymer ?
#
loop_
_entity_poly.entity_id
_entity_poly.type
_entity_poly.pdbx_seq_one_letter_code
_entity_poly.pdbx_strand_id
1 'polypeptide(L)'
;MKLLAILPVIAAMLGTAAPASDKSDPLNGKLDTLPHGRWICEVPGDAAGPAVLPIPDSWFETINNSSYENPNGHGTYLLTGDQVHFTRGPMLGARFERTSANTLSLLNVSGELSSVRCVRGPIPITLNASRSKSDTD
;
A
#
# COMPACT_ATOMS: atom_id res chain seq x y z
N MET A 1 -70.19 19.25 22.62
CA MET A 1 -70.50 18.14 21.71
C MET A 1 -69.33 18.00 20.72
N LYS A 2 -68.61 16.86 20.76
CA LYS A 2 -67.48 16.40 19.89
C LYS A 2 -66.20 17.26 19.95
N LEU A 3 -65.16 16.94 20.74
CA LEU A 3 -64.16 15.86 20.65
C LEU A 3 -63.58 15.64 19.24
N LEU A 4 -62.33 16.09 19.06
CA LEU A 4 -61.34 15.43 18.20
C LEU A 4 -59.94 15.71 18.77
N ALA A 5 -59.40 14.66 19.39
CA ALA A 5 -58.04 14.59 19.92
C ALA A 5 -57.07 14.37 18.75
N ILE A 6 -55.98 15.13 18.71
CA ILE A 6 -54.86 14.90 17.79
C ILE A 6 -53.68 14.47 18.65
N LEU A 7 -53.42 13.17 18.69
CA LEU A 7 -52.22 12.57 19.29
C LEU A 7 -51.02 12.77 18.33
N PRO A 8 -49.82 13.07 18.83
CA PRO A 8 -48.61 13.09 18.01
C PRO A 8 -48.13 11.65 17.78
N VAL A 9 -47.97 11.27 16.51
CA VAL A 9 -47.31 10.02 16.13
C VAL A 9 -45.80 10.21 16.31
N ILE A 10 -45.26 9.74 17.43
CA ILE A 10 -43.81 9.65 17.65
C ILE A 10 -43.33 8.37 16.96
N ALA A 11 -42.75 8.52 15.76
CA ALA A 11 -42.09 7.43 15.06
C ALA A 11 -40.71 7.17 15.70
N ALA A 12 -40.60 6.08 16.45
CA ALA A 12 -39.33 5.61 16.99
C ALA A 12 -38.45 5.06 15.87
N MET A 13 -37.42 5.82 15.47
CA MET A 13 -36.35 5.32 14.61
C MET A 13 -35.45 4.39 15.44
N LEU A 14 -35.55 3.08 15.22
CA LEU A 14 -34.56 2.12 15.70
C LEU A 14 -33.28 2.28 14.87
N GLY A 15 -32.28 2.97 15.42
CA GLY A 15 -30.94 3.02 14.84
C GLY A 15 -30.27 1.65 14.95
N THR A 16 -30.01 1.01 13.81
CA THR A 16 -29.14 -0.17 13.72
C THR A 16 -27.71 0.27 14.00
N ALA A 17 -27.19 -0.07 15.18
CA ALA A 17 -25.76 0.08 15.49
C ALA A 17 -24.97 -0.91 14.62
N ALA A 18 -24.28 -0.41 13.60
CA ALA A 18 -23.29 -1.20 12.89
C ALA A 18 -22.09 -1.46 13.82
N PRO A 19 -21.52 -2.67 13.86
CA PRO A 19 -20.30 -2.91 14.61
C PRO A 19 -19.17 -2.06 14.00
N ALA A 20 -18.55 -1.23 14.83
CA ALA A 20 -17.30 -0.58 14.46
C ALA A 20 -16.25 -1.69 14.34
N SER A 21 -15.72 -1.91 13.14
CA SER A 21 -14.55 -2.77 12.95
C SER A 21 -13.39 -2.17 13.75
N ASP A 22 -13.00 -2.84 14.83
CA ASP A 22 -11.75 -2.59 15.54
C ASP A 22 -10.61 -2.80 14.54
N LYS A 23 -10.12 -1.70 13.96
CA LYS A 23 -8.83 -1.70 13.28
C LYS A 23 -7.79 -1.85 14.38
N SER A 24 -7.46 -3.08 14.74
CA SER A 24 -6.27 -3.40 15.53
C SER A 24 -5.09 -2.60 14.99
N ASP A 25 -4.31 -1.98 15.88
CA ASP A 25 -3.12 -1.21 15.51
C ASP A 25 -2.27 -2.02 14.52
N PRO A 26 -2.01 -1.51 13.28
CA PRO A 26 -1.29 -2.25 12.25
C PRO A 26 0.13 -2.66 12.65
N LEU A 27 0.64 -2.14 13.78
CA LEU A 27 1.98 -2.39 14.29
C LEU A 27 2.06 -3.43 15.43
N ASN A 28 0.99 -4.14 15.77
CA ASN A 28 0.97 -5.11 16.89
C ASN A 28 1.35 -6.57 16.52
N GLY A 29 2.08 -6.77 15.42
CA GLY A 29 2.54 -8.10 14.96
C GLY A 29 3.95 -8.52 15.41
N LYS A 30 4.43 -9.65 14.90
CA LYS A 30 5.82 -10.08 15.05
C LYS A 30 6.76 -9.19 14.23
N LEU A 31 7.85 -8.72 14.82
CA LEU A 31 8.89 -7.97 14.12
C LEU A 31 9.67 -8.86 13.16
N ASP A 32 9.90 -8.38 11.94
CA ASP A 32 10.63 -9.11 10.89
C ASP A 32 11.37 -8.12 9.96
N THR A 33 12.09 -8.64 8.96
CA THR A 33 12.70 -7.86 7.88
C THR A 33 12.24 -8.33 6.51
N LEU A 34 12.26 -7.42 5.53
CA LEU A 34 12.07 -7.80 4.15
C LEU A 34 13.33 -8.52 3.64
N PRO A 35 13.18 -9.57 2.81
CA PRO A 35 14.32 -10.17 2.12
C PRO A 35 15.11 -9.11 1.36
N HIS A 36 16.45 -9.18 1.40
CA HIS A 36 17.33 -8.23 0.72
C HIS A 36 17.10 -8.20 -0.79
N GLY A 37 17.43 -7.09 -1.42
CA GLY A 37 17.41 -6.94 -2.87
C GLY A 37 16.28 -6.04 -3.36
N ARG A 38 16.17 -5.95 -4.68
CA ARG A 38 15.37 -4.93 -5.33
C ARG A 38 13.89 -5.31 -5.43
N TRP A 39 13.05 -4.32 -5.16
CA TRP A 39 11.59 -4.34 -5.26
C TRP A 39 11.17 -3.37 -6.36
N ILE A 40 10.53 -3.89 -7.40
CA ILE A 40 10.07 -3.10 -8.54
C ILE A 40 8.57 -2.90 -8.41
N CYS A 41 8.13 -1.65 -8.35
CA CYS A 41 6.72 -1.34 -8.23
C CYS A 41 6.06 -1.22 -9.62
N GLU A 42 4.90 -1.85 -9.74
CA GLU A 42 4.19 -2.04 -11.00
C GLU A 42 2.67 -1.96 -10.76
N VAL A 43 1.95 -1.68 -11.84
CA VAL A 43 0.50 -1.81 -11.90
C VAL A 43 0.11 -2.96 -12.84
N PRO A 44 -1.08 -3.55 -12.68
CA PRO A 44 -1.65 -4.44 -13.68
C PRO A 44 -1.69 -3.74 -15.04
N GLY A 45 -1.27 -4.44 -16.08
CA GLY A 45 -1.49 -4.00 -17.45
C GLY A 45 -2.85 -4.45 -17.98
N ASP A 46 -2.97 -4.56 -19.29
CA ASP A 46 -4.19 -4.96 -19.97
C ASP A 46 -4.01 -6.24 -20.79
N ALA A 47 -5.13 -6.85 -21.19
CA ALA A 47 -5.12 -8.11 -21.93
C ALA A 47 -4.62 -8.01 -23.38
N ALA A 48 -4.56 -6.80 -23.94
CA ALA A 48 -4.07 -6.55 -25.29
C ALA A 48 -2.55 -6.23 -25.32
N GLY A 49 -1.95 -6.03 -24.15
CA GLY A 49 -0.57 -5.61 -24.00
C GLY A 49 0.18 -6.38 -22.90
N PRO A 50 1.22 -5.76 -22.31
CA PRO A 50 1.97 -6.36 -21.22
C PRO A 50 1.05 -6.65 -20.01
N ALA A 51 1.22 -7.81 -19.38
CA ALA A 51 0.46 -8.17 -18.18
C ALA A 51 0.75 -7.25 -16.97
N VAL A 52 1.89 -6.58 -16.99
CA VAL A 52 2.36 -5.66 -15.95
C VAL A 52 3.00 -4.44 -16.57
N LEU A 53 2.78 -3.29 -15.94
CA LEU A 53 3.38 -2.02 -16.32
C LEU A 53 4.21 -1.51 -15.14
N PRO A 54 5.54 -1.57 -15.22
CA PRO A 54 6.39 -1.03 -14.18
C PRO A 54 6.23 0.49 -14.07
N ILE A 55 6.24 1.01 -12.86
CA ILE A 55 6.18 2.45 -12.62
C ILE A 55 7.62 2.98 -12.66
N PRO A 56 7.95 3.90 -13.60
CA PRO A 56 9.29 4.46 -13.71
C PRO A 56 9.77 5.04 -12.38
N ASP A 57 11.03 4.77 -12.04
CA ASP A 57 11.71 5.22 -10.81
C ASP A 57 11.02 4.85 -9.48
N SER A 58 9.96 4.03 -9.53
CA SER A 58 9.29 3.49 -8.36
C SER A 58 9.87 2.11 -8.05
N TRP A 59 11.06 2.13 -7.49
CA TRP A 59 11.73 0.95 -6.98
C TRP A 59 12.48 1.29 -5.70
N PHE A 60 12.74 0.28 -4.90
CA PHE A 60 13.65 0.39 -3.77
C PHE A 60 14.40 -0.93 -3.59
N GLU A 61 15.54 -0.87 -2.92
CA GLU A 61 16.35 -2.04 -2.61
C GLU A 61 16.45 -2.17 -1.10
N THR A 62 15.99 -3.31 -0.59
CA THR A 62 16.13 -3.63 0.82
C THR A 62 17.56 -4.07 1.07
N ILE A 63 18.21 -3.36 1.99
CA ILE A 63 19.57 -3.62 2.43
C ILE A 63 19.53 -4.16 3.87
N ASN A 64 20.60 -3.98 4.64
CA ASN A 64 20.70 -4.51 6.00
C ASN A 64 19.79 -3.76 6.99
N ASN A 65 19.46 -4.42 8.11
CA ASN A 65 18.88 -3.81 9.31
C ASN A 65 17.62 -2.94 9.07
N SER A 66 16.61 -3.51 8.39
CA SER A 66 15.34 -2.81 8.08
C SER A 66 15.54 -1.46 7.37
N SER A 67 16.56 -1.39 6.52
CA SER A 67 16.88 -0.20 5.73
C SER A 67 16.67 -0.46 4.25
N TYR A 68 16.50 0.63 3.49
CA TYR A 68 16.39 0.58 2.04
C TYR A 68 17.14 1.74 1.40
N GLU A 69 17.39 1.59 0.10
CA GLU A 69 17.83 2.66 -0.78
C GLU A 69 16.98 2.73 -2.05
N ASN A 70 16.90 3.90 -2.66
CA ASN A 70 16.31 4.15 -3.97
C ASN A 70 17.07 5.29 -4.68
N PRO A 71 16.72 5.70 -5.91
CA PRO A 71 17.41 6.78 -6.62
C PRO A 71 17.48 8.11 -5.86
N ASN A 72 16.54 8.33 -4.93
CA ASN A 72 16.39 9.58 -4.19
C ASN A 72 17.07 9.56 -2.81
N GLY A 73 17.66 8.43 -2.38
CA GLY A 73 18.39 8.32 -1.12
C GLY A 73 18.11 7.03 -0.35
N HIS A 74 18.34 7.07 0.96
CA HIS A 74 18.20 5.94 1.87
C HIS A 74 17.16 6.21 2.96
N GLY A 75 16.66 5.14 3.56
CA GLY A 75 15.72 5.24 4.68
C GLY A 75 15.55 3.94 5.43
N THR A 76 14.57 3.93 6.33
CA THR A 76 14.24 2.77 7.16
C THR A 76 12.78 2.42 7.04
N TYR A 77 12.47 1.15 7.26
CA TYR A 77 11.11 0.64 7.37
C TYR A 77 10.94 -0.17 8.66
N LEU A 78 9.70 -0.46 9.00
CA LEU A 78 9.30 -1.34 10.07
C LEU A 78 8.37 -2.38 9.46
N LEU A 79 8.73 -3.66 9.58
CA LEU A 79 7.87 -4.78 9.18
C LEU A 79 7.34 -5.47 10.42
N THR A 80 6.03 -5.49 10.56
CA THR A 80 5.35 -6.08 11.71
C THR A 80 4.17 -6.93 11.25
N GLY A 81 4.24 -8.24 11.48
CA GLY A 81 3.32 -9.19 10.84
C GLY A 81 3.51 -9.15 9.32
N ASP A 82 2.48 -8.69 8.60
CA ASP A 82 2.54 -8.46 7.15
C ASP A 82 2.48 -6.98 6.78
N GLN A 83 2.52 -6.07 7.75
CA GLN A 83 2.48 -4.63 7.50
C GLN A 83 3.90 -4.07 7.42
N VAL A 84 4.23 -3.42 6.30
CA VAL A 84 5.49 -2.70 6.09
C VAL A 84 5.22 -1.20 6.12
N HIS A 85 5.82 -0.51 7.08
CA HIS A 85 5.69 0.94 7.25
C HIS A 85 7.05 1.61 7.05
N PHE A 86 7.15 2.51 6.08
CA PHE A 86 8.36 3.27 5.83
C PHE A 86 8.45 4.46 6.80
N THR A 87 9.48 4.51 7.62
CA THR A 87 9.58 5.40 8.78
C THR A 87 10.60 6.54 8.60
N ARG A 88 11.47 6.45 7.60
CA ARG A 88 12.43 7.51 7.22
C ARG A 88 12.77 7.47 5.72
N GLY A 89 13.37 8.55 5.22
CA GLY A 89 13.89 8.64 3.87
C GLY A 89 12.82 9.01 2.82
N PRO A 90 13.14 8.88 1.52
CA PRO A 90 12.27 9.32 0.43
C PRO A 90 10.89 8.67 0.37
N MET A 91 10.72 7.48 0.94
CA MET A 91 9.45 6.75 1.00
C MET A 91 8.70 6.93 2.34
N LEU A 92 9.06 7.92 3.16
CA LEU A 92 8.43 8.17 4.45
C LEU A 92 6.89 8.17 4.37
N GLY A 93 6.25 7.36 5.22
CA GLY A 93 4.80 7.24 5.30
C GLY A 93 4.18 6.26 4.31
N ALA A 94 4.94 5.72 3.36
CA ALA A 94 4.45 4.64 2.51
C ALA A 94 4.15 3.39 3.36
N ARG A 95 3.03 2.74 3.06
CA ARG A 95 2.57 1.54 3.77
C ARG A 95 2.28 0.44 2.76
N PHE A 96 2.70 -0.77 3.06
CA PHE A 96 2.43 -1.94 2.22
C PHE A 96 1.94 -3.10 3.06
N GLU A 97 1.14 -3.95 2.45
CA GLU A 97 0.84 -5.29 2.95
C GLU A 97 1.69 -6.32 2.20
N ARG A 98 2.34 -7.21 2.94
CA ARG A 98 3.12 -8.32 2.42
C ARG A 98 2.18 -9.47 2.06
N THR A 99 1.85 -9.57 0.78
CA THR A 99 0.98 -10.62 0.26
C THR A 99 1.73 -11.93 -0.01
N SER A 100 3.06 -11.87 -0.20
CA SER A 100 3.94 -13.03 -0.24
C SER A 100 5.36 -12.67 0.16
N ALA A 101 6.25 -13.66 0.28
CA ALA A 101 7.67 -13.41 0.57
C ALA A 101 8.37 -12.48 -0.45
N ASN A 102 7.87 -12.40 -1.69
CA ASN A 102 8.43 -11.58 -2.76
C ASN A 102 7.42 -10.58 -3.34
N THR A 103 6.31 -10.31 -2.65
CA THR A 103 5.27 -9.39 -3.16
C THR A 103 4.72 -8.52 -2.03
N LEU A 104 4.71 -7.21 -2.30
CA LEU A 104 4.11 -6.19 -1.45
C LEU A 104 3.00 -5.49 -2.24
N SER A 105 1.89 -5.19 -1.58
CA SER A 105 0.80 -4.39 -2.17
C SER A 105 0.72 -3.06 -1.44
N LEU A 106 0.80 -1.95 -2.17
CA LEU A 106 0.79 -0.61 -1.59
C LEU A 106 -0.59 -0.32 -1.01
N LEU A 107 -0.63 0.20 0.20
CA LEU A 107 -1.84 0.67 0.86
C LEU A 107 -2.04 2.15 0.57
N ASN A 108 -3.29 2.51 0.27
CA ASN A 108 -3.69 3.91 0.13
C ASN A 108 -3.79 4.61 1.51
N VAL A 109 -4.28 5.84 1.52
CA VAL A 109 -4.46 6.61 2.75
C VAL A 109 -5.52 6.01 3.68
N SER A 110 -6.57 5.37 3.15
CA SER A 110 -7.60 4.67 3.94
C SER A 110 -7.13 3.32 4.50
N GLY A 111 -5.97 2.81 4.05
CA GLY A 111 -5.41 1.53 4.47
C GLY A 111 -5.89 0.34 3.63
N GLU A 112 -6.46 0.59 2.45
CA GLU A 112 -6.89 -0.44 1.51
C GLU A 112 -5.82 -0.68 0.44
N LEU A 113 -5.82 -1.88 -0.16
CA LEU A 113 -4.94 -2.22 -1.25
C LEU A 113 -5.17 -1.31 -2.46
N SER A 114 -4.09 -0.69 -2.93
CA SER A 114 -4.07 0.05 -4.20
C SER A 114 -3.80 -0.90 -5.37
N SER A 115 -3.89 -0.37 -6.60
CA SER A 115 -3.48 -1.08 -7.81
C SER A 115 -1.97 -1.31 -7.90
N VAL A 116 -1.16 -0.66 -7.07
CA VAL A 116 0.29 -0.77 -7.11
C VAL A 116 0.74 -1.94 -6.25
N ARG A 117 1.56 -2.82 -6.83
CA ARG A 117 2.32 -3.83 -6.08
C ARG A 117 3.81 -3.69 -6.38
N CYS A 118 4.65 -4.10 -5.44
CA CYS A 118 6.09 -4.21 -5.65
C CYS A 118 6.51 -5.67 -5.55
N VAL A 119 7.22 -6.15 -6.57
CA VAL A 119 7.69 -7.54 -6.66
C VAL A 119 9.20 -7.57 -6.50
N ARG A 120 9.72 -8.50 -5.70
CA ARG A 120 11.16 -8.68 -5.53
C ARG A 120 11.74 -9.37 -6.75
N GLY A 121 12.72 -8.75 -7.40
CA GLY A 121 13.32 -9.30 -8.61
C GLY A 121 14.29 -8.34 -9.31
N PRO A 122 14.96 -8.81 -10.37
CA PRO A 122 15.80 -7.94 -11.19
C PRO A 122 14.94 -6.87 -11.88
N ILE A 123 15.55 -5.72 -12.21
CA ILE A 123 14.88 -4.69 -13.01
C ILE A 123 14.48 -5.30 -14.36
N PRO A 124 13.20 -5.21 -14.78
CA PRO A 124 12.79 -5.59 -16.12
C PRO A 124 13.62 -4.87 -17.19
N ILE A 125 14.06 -5.59 -18.22
CA ILE A 125 14.86 -5.02 -19.32
C ILE A 125 14.12 -3.84 -19.98
N THR A 126 12.79 -3.89 -19.98
CA THR A 126 11.91 -2.83 -20.50
C THR A 126 12.03 -1.50 -19.74
N LEU A 127 12.30 -1.52 -18.43
CA LEU A 127 12.55 -0.30 -17.65
C LEU A 127 13.94 0.30 -17.94
N ASN A 128 14.93 -0.55 -18.24
CA ASN A 128 16.28 -0.09 -18.53
C ASN A 128 16.35 0.69 -19.85
N ALA A 129 15.55 0.29 -20.84
CA ALA A 129 15.43 0.98 -22.12
C ALA A 129 14.76 2.36 -21.99
N SER A 130 13.80 2.52 -21.08
CA SER A 130 13.10 3.80 -20.82
C SER A 130 14.02 4.86 -20.22
N ARG A 131 14.91 4.47 -19.30
CA ARG A 131 15.89 5.38 -18.68
C ARG A 131 16.95 5.88 -19.66
N SER A 132 17.35 5.06 -20.63
CA SER A 132 18.31 5.47 -21.68
C SER A 132 17.77 6.59 -22.58
N LYS A 133 16.46 6.84 -22.62
CA LYS A 133 15.85 7.83 -23.50
C LYS A 133 15.65 9.20 -22.84
N SER A 134 15.77 9.30 -21.52
CA SER A 134 15.59 10.55 -20.77
C SER A 134 16.86 11.38 -20.58
N ASP A 135 18.05 10.83 -20.89
CA ASP A 135 19.35 11.52 -20.75
C ASP A 135 19.84 12.16 -22.07
N THR A 136 18.94 12.43 -23.02
CA THR A 136 19.28 13.14 -24.26
C THR A 136 18.25 14.24 -24.52
N ASP A 137 18.40 15.35 -23.81
CA ASP A 137 17.96 16.69 -24.23
C ASP A 137 18.80 17.77 -23.53
#